data_AF-A0A1Q6V2H7-F1
#
_entry.id   AF-A0A1Q6V2H7-F1
#
_cell.length_a   1.000
_cell.length_b   1.000
_cell.length_c   1.000
_cell.angle_alpha   90.00
_cell.angle_beta   90.00
_cell.angle_gamma   90.00
#
_symmetry.space_group_name_H-M   'P 1'
#
loop_
_entity.id
_entity.type
_entity.pdbx_description
1 polymer ?
#
loop_
_entity_poly.entity_id
_entity_poly.type
_entity_poly.pdbx_seq_one_letter_code
_entity_poly.pdbx_strand_id
1 'polypeptide(L)'
;MIGKRLKIIRQELGLSQIEMANALSISVKGYWNYENDEREPKLELLKKIVEKFKVNALWLLTGEDDIFINNVGNKYNNLLQTKPLDIEEGYKNFGKRLTVIQDNNCFTDSKMADILKISHCFYINLKLCKKEPDIKIINNIKKYFNIDVNWLLYGEEGYIHRKDSSVKYPGLTSDEIMILKKIASKNDII
;
A
#
# COMPACT_ATOMS: atom_id res chain seq x y z
N MET A 1 26.09 -10.77 12.31
CA MET A 1 27.54 -10.83 12.05
C MET A 1 27.76 -10.90 10.55
N ILE A 2 28.91 -10.40 10.07
CA ILE A 2 29.12 -10.19 8.64
C ILE A 2 29.29 -11.50 7.87
N GLY A 3 29.88 -12.54 8.47
CA GLY A 3 30.06 -13.86 7.84
C GLY A 3 28.75 -14.50 7.44
N LYS A 4 27.75 -14.46 8.33
CA LYS A 4 26.38 -14.93 8.02
C LYS A 4 25.75 -14.17 6.84
N ARG A 5 26.01 -12.87 6.71
CA ARG A 5 25.50 -12.06 5.58
C ARG A 5 26.20 -12.40 4.27
N LEU A 6 27.50 -12.71 4.29
CA LEU A 6 28.21 -13.23 3.12
C LEU A 6 27.62 -14.56 2.63
N LYS A 7 27.27 -15.45 3.58
CA LYS A 7 26.62 -16.72 3.27
C LYS A 7 25.26 -16.53 2.62
N ILE A 8 24.45 -15.61 3.15
CA ILE A 8 23.15 -15.26 2.57
C ILE A 8 23.34 -14.74 1.14
N ILE A 9 24.20 -13.74 0.91
CA ILE A 9 24.48 -13.20 -0.44
C ILE A 9 24.82 -14.33 -1.42
N ARG A 10 25.73 -15.23 -1.02
CA ARG A 10 26.13 -16.34 -1.88
C ARG A 10 24.94 -17.26 -2.21
N GLN A 11 24.10 -17.58 -1.22
CA GLN A 11 22.93 -18.43 -1.41
C GLN A 11 21.89 -17.78 -2.31
N GLU A 12 21.63 -16.49 -2.16
CA GLU A 12 20.74 -15.72 -3.03
C GLU A 12 21.23 -15.67 -4.49
N LEU A 13 22.55 -15.66 -4.69
CA LEU A 13 23.17 -15.75 -6.01
C LEU A 13 23.22 -17.19 -6.58
N GLY A 14 22.80 -18.19 -5.80
CA GLY A 14 22.85 -19.60 -6.20
C GLY A 14 24.26 -20.19 -6.32
N LEU A 15 25.27 -19.56 -5.69
CA LEU A 15 26.67 -19.95 -5.84
C LEU A 15 27.12 -20.93 -4.74
N SER A 16 28.04 -21.83 -5.08
CA SER A 16 28.83 -22.60 -4.11
C SER A 16 29.94 -21.74 -3.49
N GLN A 17 30.50 -22.16 -2.35
CA GLN A 17 31.62 -21.46 -1.71
C GLN A 17 32.86 -21.39 -2.63
N ILE A 18 33.05 -22.40 -3.48
CA ILE A 18 34.13 -22.46 -4.46
C ILE A 18 33.92 -21.40 -5.53
N GLU A 19 32.73 -21.32 -6.11
CA GLU A 19 32.40 -20.34 -7.16
C GLU A 19 32.49 -18.91 -6.63
N MET A 20 32.01 -18.65 -5.42
CA MET A 20 32.09 -17.34 -4.79
C MET A 20 33.53 -16.92 -4.51
N ALA A 21 34.37 -17.84 -4.00
CA ALA A 21 35.78 -17.59 -3.76
C ALA A 21 36.55 -17.31 -5.06
N ASN A 22 36.28 -18.09 -6.11
CA ASN A 22 36.85 -17.89 -7.44
C ASN A 22 36.43 -16.54 -8.02
N ALA A 23 35.15 -16.18 -7.90
CA ALA A 23 34.63 -14.89 -8.34
C ALA A 23 35.26 -13.71 -7.59
N LEU A 24 35.63 -13.88 -6.31
CA LEU A 24 36.32 -12.86 -5.51
C LEU A 24 37.86 -12.91 -5.63
N SER A 25 38.39 -13.88 -6.38
CA SER A 25 39.82 -14.14 -6.53
C SER A 25 40.54 -14.35 -5.20
N ILE A 26 39.95 -15.17 -4.32
CA ILE A 26 40.50 -15.59 -3.03
C ILE A 26 40.46 -17.11 -2.88
N SER A 27 41.14 -17.64 -1.87
CA SER A 27 41.09 -19.08 -1.60
C SER A 27 39.74 -19.50 -1.02
N VAL A 28 39.28 -20.70 -1.38
CA VAL A 28 38.03 -21.30 -0.86
C VAL A 28 38.04 -21.38 0.67
N LYS A 29 39.17 -21.80 1.26
CA LYS A 29 39.35 -21.83 2.72
C LYS A 29 39.27 -20.43 3.33
N GLY A 30 39.82 -19.41 2.64
CA GLY A 30 39.71 -18.02 3.08
C GLY A 30 38.24 -17.56 3.12
N TYR A 31 37.48 -17.86 2.09
CA TYR A 31 36.05 -17.54 2.05
C TYR A 31 35.23 -18.31 3.11
N TRP A 32 35.52 -19.60 3.30
CA TRP A 32 34.91 -20.41 4.36
C TRP A 32 35.17 -19.83 5.75
N ASN A 33 36.39 -19.37 6.03
CA ASN A 33 36.70 -18.72 7.32
C ASN A 33 35.86 -17.45 7.52
N TYR A 34 35.59 -16.68 6.46
CA TYR A 34 34.73 -15.51 6.55
C TYR A 34 33.27 -15.89 6.85
N GLU A 35 32.70 -16.88 6.16
CA GLU A 35 31.30 -17.29 6.39
C GLU A 35 31.03 -17.80 7.81
N ASN A 36 32.03 -18.42 8.43
CA ASN A 36 31.93 -18.98 9.78
C ASN A 36 32.35 -17.99 10.87
N ASP A 37 32.60 -16.72 10.52
CA ASP A 37 33.08 -15.68 11.43
C ASP A 37 34.43 -16.04 12.12
N GLU A 38 35.20 -17.01 11.59
CA GLU A 38 36.55 -17.40 12.03
C GLU A 38 37.60 -16.34 11.68
N ARG A 39 37.28 -15.48 10.70
CA ARG A 39 38.09 -14.33 10.30
C ARG A 39 37.17 -13.21 9.88
N GLU A 40 37.56 -11.97 10.18
CA GLU A 40 36.86 -10.80 9.67
C GLU A 40 37.34 -10.44 8.24
N PRO A 41 36.42 -10.22 7.28
CA PRO A 41 36.78 -9.77 5.94
C PRO A 41 37.31 -8.34 5.95
N LYS A 42 38.40 -8.09 5.21
CA LYS A 42 38.94 -6.74 5.03
C LYS A 42 38.01 -5.89 4.17
N LEU A 43 38.07 -4.56 4.36
CA LEU A 43 37.29 -3.59 3.59
C LEU A 43 37.43 -3.78 2.07
N GLU A 44 38.62 -4.12 1.58
CA GLU A 44 38.87 -4.40 0.15
C GLU A 44 38.02 -5.55 -0.40
N LEU A 45 37.80 -6.61 0.39
CA LEU A 45 36.95 -7.72 0.00
C LEU A 45 35.48 -7.30 -0.02
N LEU A 46 35.04 -6.56 0.99
CA LEU A 46 33.67 -6.04 1.08
C LEU A 46 33.35 -5.14 -0.12
N LYS A 47 34.28 -4.25 -0.50
CA LYS A 47 34.16 -3.43 -1.71
C LYS A 47 34.00 -4.28 -2.97
N LYS A 48 34.84 -5.30 -3.16
CA LYS A 48 34.71 -6.23 -4.30
C LYS A 48 33.34 -6.90 -4.35
N ILE A 49 32.80 -7.30 -3.19
CA ILE A 49 31.48 -7.94 -3.12
C ILE A 49 30.39 -6.95 -3.57
N VAL A 50 30.40 -5.74 -3.02
CA VAL A 50 29.44 -4.67 -3.35
C VAL A 50 29.48 -4.35 -4.85
N GLU A 51 30.68 -4.13 -5.40
CA GLU A 51 30.84 -3.72 -6.80
C GLU A 51 30.47 -4.83 -7.79
N LYS A 52 30.94 -6.05 -7.51
CA LYS A 52 30.81 -7.20 -8.43
C LYS A 52 29.41 -7.80 -8.44
N PHE A 53 28.79 -7.92 -7.27
CA PHE A 53 27.50 -8.58 -7.12
C PHE A 53 26.34 -7.61 -6.89
N LYS A 54 26.60 -6.29 -6.98
CA LYS A 54 25.60 -5.24 -6.76
C LYS A 54 24.89 -5.41 -5.42
N VAL A 55 25.64 -5.78 -4.38
CA VAL A 55 25.13 -5.92 -3.01
C VAL A 55 25.01 -4.55 -2.36
N ASN A 56 23.94 -4.32 -1.60
CA ASN A 56 23.77 -3.10 -0.82
C ASN A 56 24.78 -3.06 0.33
N ALA A 57 25.63 -2.03 0.35
CA ALA A 57 26.64 -1.87 1.39
C ALA A 57 26.02 -1.67 2.79
N LEU A 58 24.87 -1.00 2.88
CA LEU A 58 24.15 -0.83 4.14
C LEU A 58 23.72 -2.18 4.68
N TRP A 59 23.02 -2.97 3.86
CA TRP A 59 22.60 -4.32 4.23
C TRP A 59 23.78 -5.22 4.64
N LEU A 60 24.89 -5.17 3.90
CA LEU A 60 26.08 -5.97 4.23
C LEU A 60 26.69 -5.63 5.60
N LEU A 61 26.57 -4.38 6.05
CA LEU A 61 27.13 -3.91 7.32
C LEU A 61 26.14 -3.99 8.49
N THR A 62 24.88 -3.60 8.28
CA THR A 62 23.86 -3.51 9.33
C THR A 62 22.84 -4.65 9.27
N GLY A 63 22.53 -5.14 8.08
CA GLY A 63 21.42 -6.08 7.82
C GLY A 63 20.09 -5.39 7.56
N GLU A 64 20.09 -4.07 7.40
CA GLU A 64 18.92 -3.25 7.08
C GLU A 64 18.82 -3.03 5.56
N ASP A 65 17.61 -2.81 5.06
CA ASP A 65 17.29 -2.59 3.63
C ASP A 65 17.36 -3.86 2.74
N ASP A 66 17.25 -3.69 1.43
CA ASP A 66 17.32 -4.78 0.44
C ASP A 66 18.77 -5.30 0.28
N ILE A 67 18.93 -6.62 0.10
CA ILE A 67 20.23 -7.30 -0.04
C ILE A 67 21.01 -6.77 -1.26
N PHE A 68 20.32 -6.60 -2.39
CA PHE A 68 20.90 -6.16 -3.64
C PHE A 68 20.45 -4.74 -3.96
N ILE A 69 21.37 -3.97 -4.52
CA ILE A 69 21.08 -2.72 -5.19
C ILE A 69 20.33 -3.09 -6.47
N ASN A 70 19.00 -3.18 -6.35
CA ASN A 70 18.15 -3.00 -7.51
C ASN A 70 18.56 -1.66 -8.14
N ASN A 71 18.63 -1.52 -9.47
CA ASN A 71 18.84 -0.21 -10.07
C ASN A 71 17.62 0.67 -9.73
N VAL A 72 17.63 1.27 -8.53
CA VAL A 72 16.63 2.19 -7.98
C VAL A 72 16.81 3.56 -8.64
N GLY A 73 16.97 3.57 -9.97
CA GLY A 73 16.29 4.59 -10.77
C GLY A 73 14.78 4.34 -10.79
N ASN A 74 14.33 3.09 -10.61
CA ASN A 74 12.95 2.71 -10.92
C ASN A 74 11.93 2.69 -9.76
N LYS A 75 12.32 2.77 -8.48
CA LYS A 75 11.30 2.99 -7.42
C LYS A 75 10.66 4.39 -7.54
N TYR A 76 11.42 5.39 -8.01
CA TYR A 76 10.89 6.72 -8.32
C TYR A 76 10.31 6.83 -9.75
N ASN A 77 10.89 6.16 -10.76
CA ASN A 77 10.33 6.23 -12.12
C ASN A 77 8.96 5.52 -12.26
N ASN A 78 8.62 4.56 -11.39
CA ASN A 78 7.28 3.99 -11.37
C ASN A 78 6.20 4.96 -10.83
N LEU A 79 6.58 6.02 -10.10
CA LEU A 79 5.67 7.12 -9.73
C LEU A 79 5.40 8.07 -10.90
N LEU A 80 6.28 8.09 -11.91
CA LEU A 80 6.23 8.99 -13.06
C LEU A 80 5.68 8.31 -14.33
N GLN A 81 5.54 6.98 -14.32
CA GLN A 81 5.00 6.20 -15.44
C GLN A 81 3.49 5.90 -15.33
N THR A 82 2.82 6.34 -14.27
CA THR A 82 1.37 6.38 -14.30
C THR A 82 0.96 7.47 -15.30
N LYS A 83 0.03 7.15 -16.22
CA LYS A 83 -0.66 8.17 -17.03
C LYS A 83 -0.97 9.36 -16.11
N PRO A 84 -0.63 10.61 -16.49
CA PRO A 84 -0.91 11.77 -15.66
C PRO A 84 -2.35 11.64 -15.17
N LEU A 85 -2.52 11.65 -13.85
CA LEU A 85 -3.83 11.51 -13.24
C LEU A 85 -4.69 12.61 -13.86
N ASP A 86 -5.64 12.20 -14.70
CA ASP A 86 -6.53 13.14 -15.36
C ASP A 86 -7.54 13.59 -14.32
N ILE A 87 -7.12 14.59 -13.55
CA ILE A 87 -7.88 15.17 -12.45
C ILE A 87 -9.25 15.64 -12.98
N GLU A 88 -9.30 16.15 -14.21
CA GLU A 88 -10.53 16.62 -14.84
C GLU A 88 -11.49 15.45 -15.13
N GLU A 89 -11.00 14.36 -15.72
CA GLU A 89 -11.80 13.16 -16.00
C GLU A 89 -12.22 12.42 -14.72
N GLY A 90 -11.34 12.38 -13.72
CA GLY A 90 -11.64 11.86 -12.39
C GLY A 90 -12.84 12.59 -11.77
N TYR A 91 -12.81 13.93 -11.77
CA TYR A 91 -13.88 14.76 -11.21
C TYR A 91 -15.17 14.76 -12.03
N LYS A 92 -15.13 14.62 -13.36
CA LYS A 92 -16.34 14.48 -14.20
C LYS A 92 -17.27 13.37 -13.73
N ASN A 93 -16.73 12.37 -13.05
CA ASN A 93 -17.48 11.22 -12.56
C ASN A 93 -17.64 11.18 -11.03
N PHE A 94 -17.12 12.16 -10.29
CA PHE A 94 -17.23 12.25 -8.82
C PHE A 94 -18.69 12.26 -8.36
N GLY A 95 -19.52 13.14 -8.93
CA GLY A 95 -20.93 13.27 -8.57
C GLY A 95 -21.75 12.00 -8.83
N LYS A 96 -21.43 11.26 -9.90
CA LYS A 96 -22.04 9.95 -10.19
C LYS A 96 -21.68 8.93 -9.12
N ARG A 97 -20.42 8.85 -8.71
CA ARG A 97 -19.96 7.94 -7.65
C ARG A 97 -20.54 8.30 -6.28
N LEU A 98 -20.68 9.59 -5.99
CA LEU A 98 -21.38 10.06 -4.80
C LEU A 98 -22.85 9.63 -4.79
N THR A 99 -23.49 9.62 -5.97
CA THR A 99 -24.87 9.11 -6.14
C THR A 99 -24.94 7.61 -5.91
N VAL A 100 -23.97 6.82 -6.40
CA VAL A 100 -23.89 5.38 -6.09
C VAL A 100 -23.82 5.12 -4.58
N ILE A 101 -23.02 5.90 -3.84
CA ILE A 101 -22.94 5.79 -2.37
C ILE A 101 -24.31 6.12 -1.74
N GLN A 102 -24.96 7.19 -2.18
CA GLN A 102 -26.27 7.60 -1.69
C GLN A 102 -27.32 6.51 -1.93
N ASP A 103 -27.43 6.00 -3.15
CA ASP A 103 -28.44 5.03 -3.58
C ASP A 103 -28.26 3.69 -2.87
N ASN A 104 -27.01 3.21 -2.74
CA ASN A 104 -26.70 1.98 -2.01
C ASN A 104 -27.08 2.06 -0.53
N ASN A 105 -27.16 3.26 0.05
CA ASN A 105 -27.62 3.48 1.42
C ASN A 105 -29.08 3.93 1.50
N CYS A 106 -29.81 4.02 0.37
CA CYS A 106 -31.19 4.49 0.29
C CYS A 106 -31.41 5.87 0.93
N PHE A 107 -30.42 6.77 0.83
CA PHE A 107 -30.51 8.10 1.43
C PHE A 107 -31.11 9.14 0.48
N THR A 108 -31.87 10.08 1.03
CA THR A 108 -32.29 11.28 0.30
C THR A 108 -31.15 12.29 0.25
N ASP A 109 -31.23 13.25 -0.69
CA ASP A 109 -30.22 14.31 -0.81
C ASP A 109 -30.07 15.12 0.48
N SER A 110 -31.19 15.41 1.16
CA SER A 110 -31.19 16.08 2.47
C SER A 110 -30.49 15.23 3.53
N LYS A 111 -30.80 13.93 3.60
CA LYS A 111 -30.20 13.03 4.59
C LYS A 111 -28.69 12.91 4.38
N MET A 112 -28.25 12.85 3.13
CA MET A 112 -26.84 12.77 2.78
C MET A 112 -26.10 14.07 3.11
N ALA A 113 -26.71 15.24 2.84
CA ALA A 113 -26.13 16.54 3.20
C ALA A 113 -25.91 16.66 4.71
N ASP A 114 -26.87 16.22 5.53
CA ASP A 114 -26.77 16.22 6.99
C ASP A 114 -25.62 15.33 7.49
N ILE A 115 -25.48 14.11 6.93
CA ILE A 115 -24.39 13.17 7.27
C ILE A 115 -23.03 13.80 6.94
N LEU A 116 -22.92 14.42 5.77
CA LEU A 116 -21.69 15.07 5.31
C LEU A 116 -21.43 16.43 5.98
N LYS A 117 -22.38 16.92 6.80
CA LYS A 117 -22.32 18.20 7.52
C LYS A 117 -22.15 19.39 6.58
N ILE A 118 -22.90 19.40 5.48
CA ILE A 118 -22.93 20.45 4.45
C ILE A 118 -24.37 20.85 4.16
N SER A 119 -24.57 22.00 3.50
CA SER A 119 -25.91 22.41 3.10
C SER A 119 -26.46 21.55 1.97
N HIS A 120 -27.78 21.36 1.93
CA HIS A 120 -28.45 20.59 0.88
C HIS A 120 -28.15 21.14 -0.53
N CYS A 121 -28.15 22.46 -0.71
CA CYS A 121 -27.78 23.11 -1.98
C CYS A 121 -26.31 22.81 -2.37
N PHE A 122 -25.39 22.80 -1.41
CA PHE A 122 -24.00 22.46 -1.66
C PHE A 122 -23.84 20.99 -2.08
N TYR A 123 -24.56 20.09 -1.42
CA TYR A 123 -24.60 18.67 -1.78
C TYR A 123 -25.07 18.44 -3.22
N ILE A 124 -26.15 19.12 -3.65
CA ILE A 124 -26.62 19.07 -5.05
C ILE A 124 -25.53 19.57 -6.01
N ASN A 125 -24.84 20.66 -5.69
CA ASN A 125 -23.75 21.17 -6.51
C ASN A 125 -22.57 20.20 -6.62
N LEU A 126 -22.27 19.43 -5.56
CA LEU A 126 -21.28 18.34 -5.62
C LEU A 126 -21.75 17.20 -6.53
N LYS A 127 -23.02 16.78 -6.42
CA LYS A 127 -23.61 15.72 -7.28
C LYS A 127 -23.58 16.09 -8.77
N LEU A 128 -23.80 17.36 -9.08
CA LEU A 128 -23.78 17.88 -10.44
C LEU A 128 -22.37 18.25 -10.94
N CYS A 129 -21.33 18.00 -10.15
CA CYS A 129 -19.95 18.43 -10.43
C CYS A 129 -19.80 19.93 -10.72
N LYS A 130 -20.70 20.77 -10.18
CA LYS A 130 -20.63 22.24 -10.25
C LYS A 130 -19.68 22.84 -9.20
N LYS A 131 -19.36 22.06 -8.17
CA LYS A 131 -18.41 22.39 -7.11
C LYS A 131 -17.54 21.18 -6.80
N GLU A 132 -16.28 21.44 -6.51
CA GLU A 132 -15.33 20.42 -6.08
C GLU A 132 -15.50 20.12 -4.58
N PRO A 133 -15.32 18.85 -4.16
CA PRO A 133 -15.28 18.50 -2.75
C PRO A 133 -13.97 18.99 -2.13
N ASP A 134 -14.05 19.55 -0.93
CA ASP A 134 -12.85 19.81 -0.13
C ASP A 134 -12.41 18.53 0.62
N ILE A 135 -11.21 18.58 1.19
CA ILE A 135 -10.66 17.46 1.97
C ILE A 135 -11.52 17.09 3.18
N LYS A 136 -12.27 18.06 3.74
CA LYS A 136 -13.13 17.84 4.89
C LYS A 136 -14.34 16.98 4.51
N ILE A 137 -14.93 17.22 3.34
CA ILE A 137 -16.02 16.43 2.77
C ILE A 137 -15.52 15.02 2.45
N ILE A 138 -14.36 14.89 1.80
CA ILE A 138 -13.78 13.57 1.49
C ILE A 138 -13.56 12.77 2.77
N ASN A 139 -13.02 13.39 3.82
CA ASN A 139 -12.84 12.76 5.12
C ASN A 139 -14.17 12.37 5.78
N ASN A 140 -15.21 13.19 5.66
CA ASN A 140 -16.54 12.84 6.15
C ASN A 140 -17.10 11.63 5.39
N ILE A 141 -16.99 11.60 4.07
CA ILE A 141 -17.44 10.45 3.26
C ILE A 141 -16.67 9.19 3.70
N LYS A 142 -15.33 9.23 3.76
CA LYS A 142 -14.51 8.09 4.21
C LYS A 142 -14.86 7.62 5.61
N LYS A 143 -15.19 8.54 6.53
CA LYS A 143 -15.53 8.20 7.91
C LYS A 143 -16.85 7.45 8.01
N TYR A 144 -17.86 7.87 7.26
CA TYR A 144 -19.21 7.29 7.33
C TYR A 144 -19.41 6.11 6.38
N PHE A 145 -18.64 6.05 5.30
CA PHE A 145 -18.73 5.03 4.28
C PHE A 145 -17.36 4.34 4.15
N ASN A 146 -17.31 3.02 4.34
CA ASN A 146 -16.10 2.22 4.18
C ASN A 146 -15.75 2.05 2.69
N ILE A 147 -15.36 3.15 2.05
CA ILE A 147 -15.09 3.24 0.62
C ILE A 147 -13.61 3.53 0.36
N ASP A 148 -13.16 3.14 -0.83
CA ASP A 148 -11.86 3.55 -1.33
C ASP A 148 -11.92 4.99 -1.87
N VAL A 149 -10.98 5.83 -1.43
CA VAL A 149 -10.94 7.25 -1.81
C VAL A 149 -10.48 7.42 -3.27
N ASN A 150 -9.61 6.55 -3.76
CA ASN A 150 -9.15 6.62 -5.15
C ASN A 150 -10.27 6.24 -6.11
N TRP A 151 -11.11 5.25 -5.76
CA TRP A 151 -12.35 5.01 -6.48
C TRP A 151 -13.25 6.25 -6.45
N LEU A 152 -13.47 6.87 -5.28
CA LEU A 152 -14.34 8.04 -5.15
C LEU A 152 -13.86 9.24 -6.01
N LEU A 153 -12.56 9.50 -6.07
CA LEU A 153 -12.01 10.67 -6.75
C LEU A 153 -11.66 10.42 -8.22
N TYR A 154 -11.22 9.22 -8.56
CA TYR A 154 -10.62 8.93 -9.87
C TYR A 154 -11.29 7.76 -10.60
N GLY A 155 -12.10 6.96 -9.91
CA GLY A 155 -12.76 5.79 -10.50
C GLY A 155 -11.81 4.60 -10.71
N GLU A 156 -10.70 4.55 -9.98
CA GLU A 156 -9.78 3.40 -9.95
C GLU A 156 -10.47 2.14 -9.40
N GLU A 157 -9.92 0.96 -9.68
CA GLU A 157 -10.56 -0.34 -9.37
C GLU A 157 -10.77 -0.55 -7.85
N GLY A 158 -12.04 -0.63 -7.43
CA GLY A 158 -12.45 -1.12 -6.10
C GLY A 158 -13.39 -0.18 -5.33
N TYR A 159 -14.67 -0.52 -5.21
CA TYR A 159 -15.66 0.24 -4.42
C TYR A 159 -15.42 0.19 -2.90
N ILE A 160 -14.78 -0.88 -2.41
CA ILE A 160 -14.57 -1.19 -0.99
C ILE A 160 -13.11 -1.57 -0.78
N HIS A 161 -12.47 -1.10 0.30
CA HIS A 161 -11.18 -1.63 0.73
C HIS A 161 -11.28 -3.15 0.99
N ARG A 162 -10.36 -3.95 0.43
CA ARG A 162 -10.16 -5.32 0.92
C ARG A 162 -9.83 -5.22 2.41
N LYS A 163 -10.63 -5.89 3.26
CA LYS A 163 -10.55 -5.83 4.72
C LYS A 163 -9.09 -5.90 5.20
N ASP A 164 -8.57 -4.79 5.70
CA ASP A 164 -7.34 -4.79 6.47
C ASP A 164 -7.68 -5.25 7.89
N SER A 165 -7.17 -6.43 8.25
CA SER A 165 -7.43 -7.09 9.54
C SER A 165 -6.90 -6.30 10.75
N SER A 166 -6.20 -5.18 10.51
CA SER A 166 -5.57 -4.34 11.55
C SER A 166 -6.43 -3.14 12.00
N VAL A 167 -7.49 -2.76 11.27
CA VAL A 167 -8.30 -1.56 11.58
C VAL A 167 -9.65 -1.94 12.19
N LYS A 168 -9.84 -1.63 13.48
CA LYS A 168 -11.15 -1.77 14.14
C LYS A 168 -12.08 -0.65 13.67
N TYR A 169 -12.92 -0.96 12.69
CA TYR A 169 -14.09 -0.13 12.40
C TYR A 169 -15.05 -0.21 13.60
N PRO A 170 -15.72 0.89 14.00
CA PRO A 170 -16.86 0.80 14.90
C PRO A 170 -17.92 -0.02 14.17
N GLY A 171 -17.96 -1.32 14.43
CA GLY A 171 -19.01 -2.19 13.93
C GLY A 171 -20.36 -1.71 14.45
N LEU A 172 -21.43 -2.05 13.73
CA LEU A 172 -22.80 -1.87 14.19
C LEU A 172 -22.89 -2.35 15.64
N THR A 173 -23.43 -1.51 16.52
CA THR A 173 -23.62 -1.86 17.91
C THR A 173 -24.55 -3.06 18.02
N SER A 174 -24.41 -3.84 19.10
CA SER A 174 -25.29 -5.00 19.35
C SER A 174 -26.77 -4.62 19.29
N ASP A 175 -27.10 -3.39 19.68
CA ASP A 175 -28.45 -2.84 19.66
C ASP A 175 -28.94 -2.56 18.23
N GLU A 176 -28.10 -1.96 17.39
CA GLU A 176 -28.40 -1.74 15.97
C GLU A 176 -28.58 -3.08 15.21
N ILE A 177 -27.75 -4.08 15.52
CA ILE A 177 -27.87 -5.43 14.95
C ILE A 177 -29.18 -6.09 15.39
N MET A 178 -29.57 -5.91 16.66
CA MET A 178 -30.82 -6.46 17.19
C MET A 178 -32.05 -5.82 16.54
N ILE A 179 -32.02 -4.51 16.31
CA ILE A 179 -33.08 -3.78 15.60
C ILE A 179 -33.23 -4.30 14.17
N LEU A 180 -32.13 -4.47 13.43
CA LEU A 180 -32.15 -5.01 12.06
C LEU A 180 -32.71 -6.43 12.00
N LYS A 181 -32.33 -7.31 12.94
CA LYS A 181 -32.90 -8.67 13.04
C LYS A 181 -34.41 -8.65 13.30
N LYS A 182 -34.89 -7.69 14.09
CA LYS A 182 -36.31 -7.52 14.42
C LYS A 182 -37.13 -6.97 13.25
N ILE A 183 -36.50 -6.18 12.37
CA ILE A 183 -37.13 -5.70 11.12
C ILE A 183 -37.18 -6.80 10.08
N ALA A 184 -36.07 -7.55 9.88
CA ALA A 184 -36.02 -8.67 8.95
C ALA A 184 -37.07 -9.74 9.30
N SER A 185 -37.16 -10.14 10.58
CA SER A 185 -38.15 -11.12 11.05
C SER A 185 -39.61 -10.66 11.00
N LYS A 186 -39.89 -9.36 10.86
CA LYS A 186 -41.25 -8.83 10.69
C LYS A 186 -41.71 -8.81 9.23
N ASN A 187 -40.79 -8.85 8.27
CA ASN A 187 -41.10 -8.79 6.84
C ASN A 187 -41.28 -10.19 6.21
N ASP A 188 -41.01 -11.27 6.95
CA ASP A 188 -41.20 -12.66 6.49
C ASP A 188 -42.62 -13.20 6.76
N ILE A 189 -43.60 -12.35 7.10
CA ILE A 189 -45.01 -12.73 7.25
C ILE A 189 -45.88 -11.78 6.42
N ILE A 190 -45.79 -11.85 5.09
CA ILE A 190 -46.90 -11.62 4.13
C ILE A 190 -46.64 -12.51 2.92
#